data_AF-A0A2W4S6U9-F1
#
_entry.id   AF-A0A2W4S6U9-F1
#
_cell.length_a   1.000
_cell.length_b   1.000
_cell.length_c   1.000
_cell.angle_alpha   90.00
_cell.angle_beta   90.00
_cell.angle_gamma   90.00
#
_symmetry.space_group_name_H-M   'P 1'
#
loop_
_entity.id
_entity.type
_entity.pdbx_description
1 polymer ?
#
loop_
_entity_poly.entity_id
_entity_poly.type
_entity_poly.pdbx_seq_one_letter_code
_entity_poly.pdbx_strand_id
1 'polypeptide(L)'
;MAEADNATGKFGTCCDELKEAMAGEDFEPLVTQGDDGVLYMTVGLVDLEDDESGMVDHPMYFCPFCGTRLQTEEEVQAKIGATSDDDEDQA
;
A
#
# COMPACT_ATOMS: atom_id res chain seq x y z
N MET A 1 3.67 18.16 2.37
CA MET A 1 2.77 18.03 1.21
C MET A 1 3.36 16.89 0.39
N ALA A 2 3.10 15.65 0.80
CA ALA A 2 3.58 14.45 0.12
C ALA A 2 2.59 14.06 -0.97
N GLU A 3 3.13 13.46 -2.01
CA GLU A 3 2.64 13.53 -3.39
C GLU A 3 1.49 12.54 -3.65
N ALA A 4 0.39 13.07 -4.20
CA ALA A 4 -0.68 12.29 -4.77
C ALA A 4 -0.29 11.89 -6.21
N ASP A 5 0.48 10.81 -6.37
CA ASP A 5 0.80 10.29 -7.70
C ASP A 5 0.89 8.76 -7.70
N ASN A 6 -0.24 8.04 -7.53
CA ASN A 6 -0.44 6.71 -8.14
C ASN A 6 -1.85 6.05 -7.96
N ALA A 7 -2.94 6.80 -7.85
CA ALA A 7 -4.28 6.18 -7.79
C ALA A 7 -4.71 5.40 -9.07
N THR A 8 -3.81 5.22 -10.05
CA THR A 8 -4.09 4.59 -11.35
C THR A 8 -3.16 3.41 -11.68
N GLY A 9 -2.57 2.75 -10.69
CA GLY A 9 -1.86 1.49 -10.88
C GLY A 9 -2.77 0.34 -11.36
N LYS A 10 -2.18 -0.83 -11.69
CA LYS A 10 -2.89 -2.06 -12.11
C LYS A 10 -4.10 -2.41 -11.21
N PHE A 11 -4.04 -2.05 -9.93
CA PHE A 11 -5.04 -2.37 -8.92
C PHE A 11 -6.34 -1.56 -9.04
N GLY A 12 -6.30 -0.34 -9.59
CA GLY A 12 -7.48 0.52 -9.78
C GLY A 12 -8.48 0.02 -10.84
N THR A 13 -8.24 -1.16 -11.42
CA THR A 13 -9.11 -1.79 -12.43
C THR A 13 -9.82 -3.05 -11.93
N CYS A 14 -9.63 -3.43 -10.65
CA CYS A 14 -10.19 -4.67 -10.10
C CYS A 14 -11.74 -4.66 -10.01
N CYS A 15 -12.32 -3.60 -9.46
CA CYS A 15 -13.75 -3.32 -9.39
C CYS A 15 -13.97 -1.84 -9.09
N ASP A 16 -15.20 -1.36 -9.25
CA ASP A 16 -15.55 0.05 -9.02
C ASP A 16 -15.30 0.43 -7.55
N GLU A 17 -15.64 -0.43 -6.60
CA GLU A 17 -15.47 -0.17 -5.16
C GLU A 17 -13.99 -0.01 -4.76
N LEU A 18 -13.09 -0.82 -5.32
CA LEU A 18 -11.65 -0.69 -5.03
C LEU A 18 -11.09 0.57 -5.67
N LYS A 19 -11.53 0.89 -6.88
CA LYS A 19 -11.12 2.10 -7.59
C LYS A 19 -11.54 3.35 -6.81
N GLU A 20 -12.78 3.38 -6.34
CA GLU A 20 -13.31 4.48 -5.52
C GLU A 20 -12.55 4.58 -4.18
N ALA A 21 -12.24 3.46 -3.53
CA ALA A 21 -11.46 3.44 -2.29
C ALA A 21 -10.04 4.02 -2.47
N MET A 22 -9.41 3.79 -3.62
CA MET A 22 -8.08 4.33 -3.96
C MET A 22 -8.11 5.78 -4.46
N ALA A 23 -9.27 6.27 -4.91
CA ALA A 23 -9.44 7.61 -5.49
C ALA A 23 -9.91 8.66 -4.48
N GLY A 24 -9.94 8.33 -3.19
CA GLY A 24 -10.29 9.30 -2.15
C GLY A 24 -9.25 10.42 -2.05
N GLU A 25 -9.66 11.66 -2.31
CA GLU A 25 -8.77 12.85 -2.27
C GLU A 25 -9.00 13.72 -1.02
N ASP A 26 -10.12 13.53 -0.31
CA ASP A 26 -10.49 14.34 0.86
C ASP A 26 -9.70 13.98 2.13
N PHE A 27 -9.17 12.77 2.20
CA PHE A 27 -8.40 12.24 3.34
C PHE A 27 -7.26 11.36 2.83
N GLU A 28 -6.29 11.06 3.69
CA GLU A 28 -5.29 10.04 3.39
C GLU A 28 -5.99 8.70 3.07
N PRO A 29 -5.78 8.15 1.87
CA PRO A 29 -6.49 6.95 1.44
C PRO A 29 -6.03 5.75 2.26
N LEU A 30 -6.99 5.07 2.89
CA LEU A 30 -6.74 3.84 3.67
C LEU A 30 -6.29 2.66 2.80
N VAL A 31 -6.40 2.78 1.47
CA VAL A 31 -5.90 1.80 0.51
C VAL A 31 -5.01 2.54 -0.47
N THR A 32 -3.71 2.26 -0.42
CA THR A 32 -2.71 2.95 -1.22
C THR A 32 -1.72 1.97 -1.83
N GLN A 33 -1.15 2.33 -2.98
CA GLN A 33 -0.03 1.61 -3.57
C GLN A 33 1.26 2.24 -3.04
N GLY A 34 2.08 1.45 -2.35
CA GLY A 34 3.40 1.90 -1.90
C GLY A 34 4.38 2.07 -3.07
N ASP A 35 5.48 2.77 -2.82
CA ASP A 35 6.55 2.97 -3.82
C ASP A 35 7.20 1.67 -4.28
N ASP A 36 7.15 0.62 -3.46
CA ASP A 36 7.52 -0.76 -3.78
C ASP A 36 6.54 -1.45 -4.75
N GLY A 37 5.45 -0.77 -5.11
CA GLY A 37 4.45 -1.24 -6.06
C GLY A 37 3.53 -2.32 -5.50
N VAL A 38 3.47 -2.48 -4.17
CA VAL A 38 2.53 -3.35 -3.45
C VAL A 38 1.32 -2.52 -3.02
N LEU A 39 0.13 -3.13 -3.10
CA LEU A 39 -1.08 -2.51 -2.56
C LEU A 39 -1.19 -2.79 -1.06
N TYR A 40 -1.28 -1.73 -0.25
CA TYR A 40 -1.45 -1.78 1.18
C TYR A 40 -2.81 -1.27 1.60
N MET A 41 -3.27 -1.73 2.76
CA MET A 41 -4.42 -1.17 3.46
C MET A 41 -4.05 -0.87 4.91
N THR A 42 -4.42 0.31 5.38
CA THR A 42 -4.27 0.70 6.78
C THR A 42 -5.21 -0.13 7.64
N VAL A 43 -4.65 -0.84 8.61
CA VAL A 43 -5.39 -1.72 9.53
C VAL A 43 -5.45 -1.18 10.95
N GLY A 44 -4.70 -0.12 11.27
CA GLY A 44 -4.72 0.49 12.58
C GLY A 44 -3.81 1.69 12.73
N LEU A 45 -3.82 2.23 13.95
CA LEU A 45 -2.93 3.29 14.41
C LEU A 45 -2.00 2.72 15.48
N VAL A 46 -0.76 3.20 15.51
CA VAL A 46 0.21 2.92 16.57
C VAL A 46 0.61 4.24 17.23
N ASP A 47 0.57 4.28 18.55
CA ASP A 47 1.09 5.42 19.32
C ASP A 47 2.61 5.40 19.28
N LEU A 48 3.21 6.48 18.74
CA LEU A 48 4.66 6.73 18.84
C LEU A 48 4.92 7.71 19.99
N GLU A 49 6.14 7.70 20.53
CA GLU A 49 6.51 8.41 21.75
C GLU A 49 6.48 9.95 21.64
N ASP A 50 6.40 10.51 20.43
CA ASP A 50 6.54 11.95 20.14
C ASP A 50 5.20 12.65 19.73
N ASP A 51 4.06 12.18 20.26
CA ASP A 51 2.69 12.70 19.96
C ASP A 51 2.23 12.49 18.49
N GLU A 52 3.02 11.83 17.65
CA GLU A 52 2.65 11.42 16.29
C GLU A 52 2.08 9.99 16.28
N SER A 53 0.83 9.82 15.85
CA SER A 53 0.27 8.48 15.61
C SER A 53 0.74 7.96 14.26
N GLY A 54 1.43 6.81 14.25
CA GLY A 54 1.80 6.11 13.03
C GLY A 54 0.62 5.29 12.48
N MET A 55 0.56 5.13 11.16
CA MET A 55 -0.35 4.18 10.51
C MET A 55 0.29 2.81 10.44
N VAL A 56 -0.51 1.76 10.65
CA VAL A 56 -0.09 0.37 10.42
C VAL A 56 -0.71 -0.12 9.12
N ASP A 57 0.12 -0.28 8.10
CA ASP A 57 -0.28 -0.72 6.76
C ASP A 57 0.04 -2.21 6.54
N HIS A 58 -0.88 -2.93 5.90
CA HIS A 58 -0.74 -4.37 5.62
C HIS A 58 -0.97 -4.69 4.15
N PRO A 59 -0.13 -5.53 3.50
CA PRO A 59 -0.28 -5.86 2.10
C PRO A 59 -1.57 -6.63 1.83
N MET A 60 -2.26 -6.25 0.76
CA MET A 60 -3.55 -6.81 0.37
C MET A 60 -3.42 -7.86 -0.74
N TYR A 61 -3.58 -9.14 -0.42
CA TYR A 61 -3.50 -10.21 -1.44
C TYR A 61 -4.78 -10.37 -2.26
N PHE A 62 -5.93 -10.09 -1.65
CA PHE A 62 -7.25 -10.20 -2.25
C PHE A 62 -8.00 -8.89 -2.10
N CYS A 63 -8.82 -8.57 -3.10
CA CYS A 63 -9.70 -7.42 -3.04
C CYS A 63 -10.76 -7.64 -1.93
N PRO A 64 -10.88 -6.73 -0.97
CA PRO A 64 -11.86 -6.87 0.12
C PRO A 64 -13.31 -6.73 -0.36
N PHE A 65 -13.54 -6.20 -1.56
CA PHE A 65 -14.87 -5.94 -2.12
C PHE A 65 -15.37 -7.11 -2.98
N CYS A 66 -14.56 -7.59 -3.92
CA CYS A 66 -14.98 -8.62 -4.89
C CYS A 66 -14.26 -9.97 -4.72
N GLY A 67 -13.27 -10.08 -3.83
CA GLY A 67 -12.53 -11.33 -3.56
C GLY A 67 -11.50 -11.71 -4.63
N THR A 68 -11.34 -10.93 -5.70
CA THR A 68 -10.33 -11.16 -6.73
C THR A 68 -8.93 -11.11 -6.14
N ARG A 69 -8.06 -12.03 -6.53
CA ARG A 69 -6.65 -12.00 -6.13
C ARG A 69 -5.94 -10.84 -6.84
N LEU A 70 -5.38 -9.92 -6.06
CA LEU A 70 -4.68 -8.72 -6.54
C LEU A 70 -3.18 -8.97 -6.72
N GLN A 71 -2.57 -9.66 -5.78
CA GLN A 71 -1.13 -9.96 -5.71
C GLN A 71 -0.90 -11.24 -4.91
N THR A 72 0.22 -11.92 -5.16
CA THR A 72 0.63 -13.13 -4.43
C THR A 72 1.67 -12.82 -3.35
N GLU A 73 1.80 -13.73 -2.38
CA GLU A 73 2.83 -13.61 -1.33
C GLU A 73 4.25 -13.55 -1.92
N GLU A 74 4.52 -14.37 -2.94
CA GLU A 74 5.80 -14.37 -3.66
C GLU A 74 6.06 -13.03 -4.37
N GLU A 75 5.05 -12.44 -5.03
CA GLU A 75 5.20 -11.11 -5.67
C GLU A 75 5.44 -9.99 -4.66
N VAL A 76 4.75 -10.03 -3.52
CA VAL A 76 4.90 -9.03 -2.46
C VAL A 76 6.28 -9.15 -1.82
N GLN A 77 6.72 -10.35 -1.46
CA GLN A 77 8.06 -10.58 -0.91
C GLN A 77 9.16 -10.17 -1.89
N ALA A 78 8.99 -10.47 -3.18
CA ALA A 78 9.96 -10.06 -4.20
C ALA A 78 10.06 -8.53 -4.32
N LYS A 79 8.94 -7.81 -4.21
CA LYS A 79 8.91 -6.33 -4.27
C LYS A 79 9.51 -5.69 -3.03
N ILE A 80 9.08 -6.12 -1.84
CA ILE A 80 9.59 -5.61 -0.56
C ILE A 80 11.08 -5.92 -0.40
N GLY A 81 11.49 -7.15 -0.76
CA GLY A 81 12.89 -7.57 -0.69
C GLY A 81 13.79 -6.84 -1.69
N ALA A 82 13.29 -6.52 -2.88
CA ALA A 82 14.05 -5.75 -3.87
C ALA A 82 14.27 -4.27 -3.44
N THR A 83 13.39 -3.71 -2.62
CA THR A 83 13.52 -2.33 -2.12
C THR A 83 14.46 -2.20 -0.91
N SER A 84 14.86 -3.30 -0.27
CA SER A 84 15.81 -3.29 0.87
C SER A 84 17.25 -3.63 0.49
N ASP A 85 17.55 -3.87 -0.79
CA ASP A 85 18.88 -4.28 -1.28
C ASP A 85 19.77 -3.11 -1.77
N ASP A 86 19.42 -1.86 -1.42
CA ASP A 86 20.22 -0.66 -1.72
C ASP A 86 20.82 -0.04 -0.44
N ASP A 87 21.26 -0.81 0.57
CA ASP A 87 22.05 -0.24 1.69
C ASP A 87 23.07 -1.18 2.40
N GLU A 88 23.28 -2.44 1.98
CA GLU A 88 24.25 -3.35 2.64
C GLU A 88 25.50 -3.71 1.79
N ASP A 89 26.02 -2.77 1.00
CA ASP A 89 27.37 -2.91 0.40
C ASP A 89 28.19 -1.62 0.51
N GLN A 90 28.52 -1.21 1.75
CA GLN A 90 29.66 -0.33 2.02
C GLN A 90 30.44 -0.76 3.29
N ALA A 91 31.45 -1.61 3.04
CA ALA A 91 32.79 -1.69 3.66
C ALA A 91 32.97 -1.97 5.16
#